data_AF-A0A2H0VG89-F1
#
_entry.id   AF-A0A2H0VG89-F1
#
_cell.length_a   1.000
_cell.length_b   1.000
_cell.length_c   1.000
_cell.angle_alpha   90.00
_cell.angle_beta   90.00
_cell.angle_gamma   90.00
#
_symmetry.space_group_name_H-M   'P 1'
#
loop_
_entity.id
_entity.type
_entity.pdbx_description
1 polymer ?
#
loop_
_entity_poly.entity_id
_entity_poly.type
_entity_poly.pdbx_seq_one_letter_code
_entity_poly.pdbx_strand_id
1 'polypeptide(L)' 'TPSIRLKEHNEGTNKWTRQNKPFELLYSESYKTNHEARKRESFLKSGQGRKWLDEHVK' A
#
# COMPACT_ATOMS: atom_id res chain seq x y z
N THR A 1 -0.73 -1.78 12.32
CA THR A 1 0.38 -0.97 11.78
C THR A 1 0.82 -1.52 10.44
N PRO A 2 1.49 -0.75 9.57
CA PRO A 2 1.95 -1.21 8.25
C PRO A 2 2.81 -2.48 8.31
N SER A 3 3.60 -2.62 9.38
CA SER A 3 4.47 -3.78 9.63
C SER A 3 3.72 -5.11 9.78
N ILE A 4 2.60 -5.14 10.51
CA ILE A 4 1.80 -6.36 10.70
C ILE A 4 1.21 -6.80 9.35
N ARG A 5 0.65 -5.86 8.60
CA ARG A 5 0.04 -6.14 7.30
C ARG A 5 1.06 -6.64 6.27
N LEU A 6 2.26 -6.07 6.28
CA LEU A 6 3.36 -6.51 5.42
C LEU A 6 3.76 -7.96 5.72
N LYS A 7 3.88 -8.29 7.01
CA LYS A 7 4.19 -9.66 7.47
C LYS A 7 3.12 -10.65 6.98
N GLU A 8 1.84 -10.35 7.19
CA GLU A 8 0.71 -11.19 6.73
C GLU A 8 0.72 -11.41 5.20
N HIS A 9 1.05 -10.38 4.42
CA HIS A 9 1.15 -10.51 2.96
C HIS A 9 2.33 -11.41 2.55
N ASN A 10 3.48 -11.25 3.22
CA ASN A 10 4.68 -12.06 2.97
C ASN A 10 4.54 -13.52 3.42
N GLU A 11 3.68 -13.79 4.40
CA GLU A 11 3.30 -15.15 4.79
C GLU A 11 2.44 -15.86 3.72
N GLY A 12 1.91 -15.13 2.74
CA GLY A 12 1.13 -15.71 1.64
C GLY A 12 -0.29 -16.11 2.06
N THR A 13 -0.89 -15.32 2.96
CA THR A 13 -2.24 -15.50 3.50
C THR A 13 -3.35 -15.57 2.44
N ASN A 14 -3.16 -15.01 1.26
CA ASN A 14 -4.11 -15.05 0.14
C ASN A 14 -3.47 -15.68 -1.10
N LYS A 15 -4.29 -16.26 -2.00
CA LYS A 15 -3.82 -16.88 -3.26
C LYS A 15 -2.93 -15.95 -4.06
N TRP A 16 -3.33 -14.68 -4.20
CA TRP A 16 -2.58 -13.67 -4.94
C TRP A 16 -1.29 -13.27 -4.21
N THR A 17 -1.34 -13.04 -2.90
CA THR A 17 -0.16 -12.61 -2.12
C THR A 17 0.88 -13.72 -2.03
N ARG A 18 0.45 -14.98 -1.95
CA ARG A 18 1.32 -16.16 -1.96
C ARG A 18 2.15 -16.30 -3.23
N GLN A 19 1.61 -15.90 -4.38
CA GLN A 19 2.29 -15.98 -5.68
C GLN A 19 3.20 -14.78 -5.96
N ASN A 20 2.96 -13.64 -5.30
CA ASN A 20 3.65 -12.36 -5.59
C ASN A 20 4.59 -11.89 -4.48
N LYS A 21 4.80 -12.70 -3.43
CA LYS A 21 5.80 -12.44 -2.39
C LYS A 21 7.23 -12.60 -2.94
N PRO A 22 8.24 -11.91 -2.38
CA PRO A 22 8.17 -11.00 -1.24
C PRO A 22 7.69 -9.58 -1.61
N PHE A 23 6.88 -8.99 -0.73
CA PHE A 23 6.49 -7.59 -0.76
C PHE A 23 7.43 -6.76 0.13
N GLU A 24 7.80 -5.59 -0.40
CA GLU A 24 8.56 -4.57 0.31
C GLU A 24 7.69 -3.31 0.49
N LEU A 25 7.80 -2.66 1.65
CA LEU A 25 7.07 -1.43 1.94
C LEU A 25 7.87 -0.23 1.44
N LEU A 26 7.50 0.32 0.28
CA LEU A 26 8.17 1.48 -0.32
C LEU A 26 7.71 2.81 0.28
N TYR A 27 6.43 2.94 0.61
CA TYR A 27 5.85 4.19 1.10
C TYR A 27 4.74 3.93 2.11
N SER A 28 4.72 4.74 3.16
CA SER A 28 3.64 4.78 4.15
C SER A 28 3.45 6.19 4.68
N GLU A 29 2.21 6.55 4.94
CA GLU A 29 1.80 7.87 5.44
C GLU A 29 0.75 7.69 6.53
N SER A 30 0.68 8.64 7.45
CA SER A 30 -0.25 8.62 8.58
C SER A 30 -1.28 9.74 8.45
N TYR A 31 -2.51 9.45 8.86
CA TYR A 31 -3.63 10.39 8.83
C TYR A 31 -4.32 10.40 10.19
N LYS A 32 -4.96 11.52 10.52
CA LYS A 32 -5.69 11.69 11.78
C LYS A 32 -6.98 10.88 11.78
N THR A 33 -7.64 10.77 10.62
CA THR A 33 -8.90 10.04 10.49
C THR A 33 -8.82 8.91 9.46
N ASN A 34 -9.62 7.87 9.67
CA ASN A 34 -9.80 6.79 8.71
C ASN A 34 -10.37 7.27 7.37
N HIS A 35 -11.19 8.32 7.39
CA HIS A 35 -11.79 8.88 6.17
C HIS A 35 -10.73 9.50 5.26
N GLU A 36 -9.83 10.32 5.81
CA GLU A 36 -8.71 10.91 5.08
C GLU A 36 -7.78 9.84 4.52
N ALA A 37 -7.43 8.84 5.34
CA ALA A 37 -6.59 7.72 4.93
C ALA A 37 -7.18 6.98 3.72
N ARG A 38 -8.48 6.67 3.75
CA ARG A 38 -9.16 6.01 2.63
C ARG A 38 -9.27 6.89 1.39
N LYS A 39 -9.56 8.18 1.56
CA LYS A 39 -9.62 9.13 0.44
C LYS A 39 -8.27 9.20 -0.28
N ARG A 40 -7.19 9.24 0.49
CA ARG A 40 -5.83 9.21 -0.04
C ARG A 40 -5.48 7.88 -0.70
N GLU A 41 -5.79 6.76 -0.07
CA GLU A 41 -5.57 5.42 -0.66
C GLU A 41 -6.29 5.29 -2.02
N SER A 42 -7.54 5.74 -2.10
CA SER A 42 -8.31 5.77 -3.36
C SER A 42 -7.67 6.68 -4.40
N PHE A 43 -7.17 7.86 -3.99
CA PHE A 43 -6.42 8.74 -4.89
C PHE A 43 -5.17 8.04 -5.42
N LEU A 44 -4.35 7.42 -4.58
CA LEU A 44 -3.11 6.73 -4.97
C LEU A 44 -3.36 5.57 -5.95
N LYS A 45 -4.51 4.90 -5.84
CA LYS A 45 -4.93 3.85 -6.77
C LYS A 45 -5.47 4.37 -8.11
N SER A 46 -5.80 5.65 -8.20
CA SER A 46 -6.26 6.31 -9.44
C SER A 46 -5.11 6.53 -10.43
N GLY A 47 -5.43 6.87 -11.69
CA GLY A 47 -4.40 7.15 -12.71
C GLY A 47 -3.45 8.29 -12.32
N GLN A 48 -3.98 9.39 -11.79
CA GLN A 48 -3.16 10.52 -11.33
C GLN A 48 -2.33 10.15 -10.09
N GLY A 49 -2.91 9.35 -9.18
CA GLY A 49 -2.18 8.86 -8.01
C GLY A 49 -1.03 7.93 -8.36
N ARG A 50 -1.19 7.07 -9.37
CA ARG A 50 -0.09 6.23 -9.88
C ARG A 50 1.05 7.06 -10.45
N LYS A 51 0.76 8.10 -11.24
CA LYS A 51 1.79 9.05 -11.70
C LYS A 51 2.52 9.70 -10.53
N TRP A 52 1.79 10.13 -9.51
CA TRP A 52 2.38 10.70 -8.30
C TRP A 52 3.32 9.70 -7.60
N LEU A 53 2.93 8.42 -7.50
CA LEU A 53 3.79 7.36 -6.94
C LEU A 53 5.06 7.14 -7.77
N ASP A 54 4.95 7.12 -9.10
CA ASP A 54 6.11 6.98 -9.98
C ASP A 54 7.08 8.16 -9.87
N GLU A 55 6.59 9.36 -9.52
CA GLU A 55 7.42 10.57 -9.36
C GLU A 55 8.03 10.73 -7.95
N HIS A 56 7.37 10.23 -6.90
CA HIS A 56 7.72 10.55 -5.50
C HIS A 56 8.20 9.34 -4.69
N VAL A 57 7.92 8.11 -5.13
CA VAL A 57 8.20 6.87 -4.38
C VAL A 57 9.16 5.95 -5.13
N LYS A 58 9.14 6.00 -6.46
CA LYS A 58 9.95 5.15 -7.34
C LYS A 58 11.26 5.85 -7.71
#